data_AF-C6M4E6-F1
#
_entry.id   AF-C6M4E6-F1
#
_cell.length_a   1.000
_cell.length_b   1.000
_cell.length_c   1.000
_cell.angle_alpha   90.00
_cell.angle_beta   90.00
_cell.angle_gamma   90.00
#
_symmetry.space_group_name_H-M   'P 1'
#
loop_
_entity.id
_entity.type
_entity.pdbx_description
1 polymer ?
#
loop_
_entity_poly.entity_id
_entity_poly.type
_entity_poly.pdbx_seq_one_letter_code
_entity_poly.pdbx_strand_id
1 'polypeptide(L)'
;MPAIRVDVSKMVARLDDVRRRQVPFAAKNAVNKLAAQAIGNLQDEMRDSFFNPKPWTLNSLFVRQYATKEELTAVVDFKDGAKDRSAGRYLTAQIYGGSRRAKGIEAFLVSRGLMPAGYRIVPSDVVRLDRFGNITLAAFRAMVRGLNDGTHFALLKRRGKLPAGIYKRQKRKVKALVVYVSAAQYEKRLRYFEVAEQAVVSNQQAVFAEELEKAFATAR
;
A
#
# COMPACT_ATOMS: atom_id res chain seq x y z
N MET A 1 56.58 4.27 48.56
CA MET A 1 55.93 3.70 47.36
C MET A 1 55.57 4.85 46.42
N PRO A 2 55.79 4.74 45.10
CA PRO A 2 55.34 5.78 44.17
C PRO A 2 53.80 5.73 44.06
N ALA A 3 53.17 6.90 44.21
CA ALA A 3 51.72 7.07 44.02
C ALA A 3 51.46 7.67 42.64
N ILE A 4 50.67 6.97 41.81
CA ILE A 4 50.27 7.45 40.48
C ILE A 4 48.92 8.14 40.60
N ARG A 5 48.84 9.38 40.14
CA ARG A 5 47.59 10.16 40.05
C ARG A 5 47.35 10.50 38.58
N VAL A 6 46.23 10.06 38.03
CA VAL A 6 45.82 10.36 36.65
C VAL A 6 44.59 11.26 36.69
N ASP A 7 44.66 12.42 36.03
CA ASP A 7 43.50 13.28 35.84
C ASP A 7 42.68 12.80 34.63
N VAL A 8 41.54 12.17 34.91
CA VAL A 8 40.62 11.64 33.90
C VAL A 8 39.47 12.59 33.59
N SER A 9 39.44 13.80 34.16
CA SER A 9 38.28 14.70 34.10
C SER A 9 37.90 15.08 32.66
N LYS A 10 38.90 15.32 31.80
CA LYS A 10 38.68 15.61 30.37
C LYS A 10 38.14 14.39 29.60
N MET A 11 38.58 13.19 29.95
CA MET A 11 38.09 11.95 29.33
C MET A 11 36.63 11.71 29.72
N VAL A 12 36.28 11.88 30.99
CA VAL A 12 34.91 11.77 31.49
C VAL A 12 34.00 12.83 30.84
N ALA A 13 34.45 14.08 30.75
CA ALA A 13 33.69 15.15 30.09
C ALA A 13 33.42 14.85 28.61
N ARG A 14 34.40 14.28 27.89
CA ARG A 14 34.22 13.85 26.51
C ARG A 14 33.23 12.69 26.39
N LEU A 15 33.28 11.73 27.31
CA LEU A 15 32.34 10.61 27.37
C LEU A 15 30.90 11.11 27.59
N ASP A 16 30.73 12.12 28.43
CA ASP A 16 29.43 12.75 28.68
C ASP A 16 28.89 13.51 27.46
N ASP A 17 29.74 14.23 26.72
CA ASP A 17 29.31 14.88 25.48
C ASP A 17 28.88 13.86 24.41
N VAL A 18 29.66 12.79 24.29
CA VAL A 18 29.34 11.65 23.42
C VAL A 18 28.01 11.02 23.80
N ARG A 19 27.77 10.76 25.09
CA ARG A 19 26.49 10.23 25.58
C ARG A 19 25.33 11.18 25.25
N ARG A 20 25.50 12.49 25.49
CA ARG A 20 24.43 13.48 25.31
C ARG A 20 24.11 13.77 23.84
N ARG A 21 25.08 13.66 22.94
CA ARG A 21 24.91 14.07 21.53
C ARG A 21 24.87 12.91 20.55
N GLN A 22 25.78 11.93 20.72
CA GLN A 22 25.97 10.86 19.74
C GLN A 22 24.96 9.74 19.93
N VAL A 23 24.61 9.37 21.17
CA VAL A 23 23.62 8.30 21.42
C VAL A 23 22.23 8.68 20.86
N PRO A 24 21.66 9.87 21.13
CA PRO A 24 20.37 10.24 20.52
C PRO A 24 20.44 10.40 19.01
N PHE A 25 21.59 10.84 18.47
CA PHE A 25 21.80 10.95 17.02
C PHE A 25 21.82 9.58 16.34
N ALA A 26 22.56 8.62 16.91
CA ALA A 26 22.59 7.23 16.46
C ALA A 26 21.20 6.59 16.56
N ALA A 27 20.50 6.76 17.69
CA ALA A 27 19.17 6.23 17.89
C ALA A 27 18.17 6.76 16.84
N LYS A 28 18.16 8.08 16.62
CA LYS A 28 17.36 8.71 15.58
C LYS A 28 17.64 8.11 14.20
N ASN A 29 18.92 7.97 13.84
CA ASN A 29 19.30 7.41 12.53
C ASN A 29 18.90 5.93 12.41
N ALA A 30 19.06 5.15 13.48
CA ALA A 30 18.67 3.76 13.55
C ALA A 30 17.16 3.59 13.33
N VAL A 31 16.33 4.37 14.03
CA VAL A 31 14.87 4.34 13.86
C VAL A 31 14.46 4.69 12.43
N ASN A 32 15.04 5.74 11.85
CA ASN A 32 14.75 6.14 10.47
C ASN A 32 15.20 5.09 9.45
N LYS A 33 16.32 4.41 9.71
CA LYS A 33 16.82 3.33 8.87
C LYS A 33 15.95 2.08 8.95
N LEU A 34 15.48 1.71 10.14
CA LEU A 34 14.51 0.62 10.31
C LEU A 34 13.20 0.93 9.60
N ALA A 35 12.72 2.17 9.64
CA ALA A 35 11.53 2.59 8.90
C ALA A 35 11.72 2.41 7.37
N ALA A 36 12.90 2.73 6.84
CA ALA A 36 13.21 2.51 5.44
C ALA A 36 13.29 1.01 5.08
N GLN A 37 13.88 0.18 5.95
CA GLN A 37 13.91 -1.28 5.77
C GLN A 37 12.49 -1.89 5.82
N ALA A 38 11.65 -1.42 6.75
CA ALA A 38 10.26 -1.84 6.84
C ALA A 38 9.49 -1.56 5.54
N ILE A 39 9.72 -0.41 4.88
CA ILE A 39 9.14 -0.12 3.56
C ILE A 39 9.58 -1.16 2.53
N GLY A 40 10.86 -1.53 2.50
CA GLY A 40 11.38 -2.57 1.60
C GLY A 40 10.67 -3.91 1.81
N ASN A 41 10.63 -4.39 3.06
CA ASN A 41 9.97 -5.65 3.41
C ASN A 41 8.47 -5.64 3.08
N LEU A 42 7.80 -4.50 3.31
CA LEU A 42 6.39 -4.33 2.93
C LEU A 42 6.18 -4.36 1.41
N GLN A 43 7.10 -3.79 0.62
CA GLN A 43 7.04 -3.88 -0.83
C GLN A 43 7.22 -5.31 -1.32
N ASP A 44 8.07 -6.10 -0.67
CA ASP A 44 8.25 -7.52 -0.98
C ASP A 44 6.99 -8.33 -0.64
N GLU A 45 6.44 -8.16 0.56
CA GLU A 45 5.16 -8.77 0.93
C GLU A 45 4.03 -8.38 -0.05
N MET A 46 4.02 -7.14 -0.54
CA MET A 46 3.05 -6.72 -1.56
C MET A 46 3.29 -7.38 -2.92
N ARG A 47 4.53 -7.70 -3.30
CA ARG A 47 4.85 -8.44 -4.53
C ARG A 47 4.41 -9.89 -4.43
N ASP A 48 4.54 -10.49 -3.25
CA ASP A 48 4.18 -11.88 -2.99
C ASP A 48 2.67 -12.07 -2.86
N SER A 49 2.00 -11.17 -2.14
CA SER A 49 0.57 -11.29 -1.82
C SER A 49 -0.36 -10.77 -2.93
N PHE A 50 0.12 -9.92 -3.84
CA PHE A 50 -0.70 -9.36 -4.92
C PHE A 50 -0.36 -9.94 -6.28
N PHE A 51 -1.41 -10.24 -7.06
CA PHE A 51 -1.24 -10.61 -8.46
C PHE A 51 -0.92 -9.37 -9.31
N ASN A 52 0.31 -9.31 -9.83
CA ASN A 52 0.78 -8.28 -10.78
C ASN A 52 0.49 -6.83 -10.34
N PRO A 53 1.00 -6.40 -9.16
CA PRO A 53 0.74 -5.07 -8.63
C PRO A 53 1.35 -3.97 -9.50
N LYS A 54 0.66 -2.83 -9.64
CA LYS A 54 1.20 -1.66 -10.35
C LYS A 54 2.40 -1.10 -9.57
N PRO A 55 3.47 -0.61 -10.25
CA PRO A 55 4.58 0.07 -9.57
C PRO A 55 4.13 1.25 -8.70
N TRP A 56 3.09 1.97 -9.13
CA TRP A 56 2.46 3.03 -8.33
C TRP A 56 1.95 2.55 -6.96
N THR A 57 1.42 1.32 -6.90
CA THR A 57 0.96 0.71 -5.65
C THR A 57 2.13 0.33 -4.76
N LEU A 58 3.18 -0.30 -5.30
CA LEU A 58 4.39 -0.63 -4.53
C LEU A 58 5.10 0.62 -4.00
N ASN A 59 5.22 1.66 -4.84
CA ASN A 59 5.90 2.91 -4.51
C ASN A 59 5.03 3.90 -3.72
N SER A 60 3.89 3.43 -3.19
CA SER A 60 3.00 4.25 -2.39
C SER A 60 3.38 4.31 -0.92
N LEU A 61 4.19 3.38 -0.43
CA LEU A 61 4.72 3.39 0.93
C LEU A 61 5.76 4.50 1.10
N PHE A 62 5.75 5.17 2.24
CA PHE A 62 6.70 6.21 2.60
C PHE A 62 6.78 6.40 4.13
N VAL A 63 7.84 7.07 4.58
CA VAL A 63 7.94 7.55 5.95
C VAL A 63 7.17 8.87 6.05
N ARG A 64 6.03 8.87 6.74
CA ARG A 64 5.22 10.07 7.01
C ARG A 64 5.91 10.99 8.01
N GLN A 65 6.45 10.39 9.06
CA GLN A 65 7.14 11.11 10.13
C GLN A 65 8.48 10.42 10.37
N TYR A 66 9.56 11.19 10.26
CA TYR A 66 10.91 10.74 10.60
C TYR A 66 11.16 10.99 12.08
N ALA A 67 11.93 10.09 12.71
CA ALA A 67 12.39 10.25 14.08
C ALA A 67 13.32 11.47 14.20
N THR A 68 13.21 12.18 15.31
CA THR A 68 14.11 13.25 15.76
C THR A 68 14.94 12.77 16.95
N LYS A 69 15.83 13.62 17.49
CA LYS A 69 16.62 13.23 18.68
C LYS A 69 15.76 13.23 19.94
N GLU A 70 14.71 14.04 19.93
CA GLU A 70 13.74 14.25 21.00
C GLU A 70 12.63 13.21 20.94
N GLU A 71 12.23 12.82 19.72
CA GLU A 71 11.15 11.88 19.43
C GLU A 71 11.72 10.71 18.61
N LEU A 72 12.04 9.59 19.28
CA LEU A 72 12.57 8.38 18.65
C LEU A 72 11.47 7.52 17.99
N THR A 73 10.52 8.18 17.34
CA THR A 73 9.36 7.57 16.71
C THR A 73 9.36 7.90 15.22
N ALA A 74 9.27 6.88 14.36
CA ALA A 74 9.03 7.04 12.93
C ALA A 74 7.71 6.36 12.53
N VAL A 75 6.99 6.98 11.60
CA VAL A 75 5.69 6.48 11.12
C VAL A 75 5.80 6.16 9.64
N VAL A 76 5.57 4.90 9.28
CA VAL A 76 5.42 4.46 7.89
C VAL A 76 3.94 4.50 7.54
N ASP A 77 3.61 5.04 6.38
CA ASP A 77 2.24 5.04 5.86
C ASP A 77 2.24 5.03 4.32
N PHE A 78 1.07 5.19 3.72
CA PHE A 78 0.81 5.29 2.30
C PHE A 78 0.61 6.74 1.88
N LYS A 79 1.18 7.11 0.73
CA LYS A 79 1.00 8.42 0.11
C LYS A 79 -0.49 8.72 -0.06
N ASP A 80 -0.92 9.82 0.56
CA ASP A 80 -2.31 10.26 0.70
C ASP A 80 -2.64 11.53 -0.11
N GLY A 81 -1.65 12.17 -0.73
CA GLY A 81 -1.78 13.43 -1.50
C GLY A 81 -2.72 13.42 -2.72
N ALA A 82 -3.40 12.32 -3.02
CA ALA A 82 -4.43 12.26 -4.06
C ALA A 82 -5.79 11.86 -3.48
N LYS A 83 -6.72 12.83 -3.40
CA LYS A 83 -8.09 12.68 -2.83
C LYS A 83 -8.72 11.32 -3.13
N ASP A 84 -8.67 10.85 -4.39
CA ASP A 84 -9.33 9.60 -4.84
C ASP A 84 -8.42 8.45 -5.27
N ARG A 85 -7.10 8.56 -5.09
CA ARG A 85 -6.13 7.56 -5.60
C ARG A 85 -5.07 7.12 -4.57
N SER A 86 -5.21 7.53 -3.31
CA SER A 86 -4.27 7.12 -2.26
C SER A 86 -4.30 5.60 -2.07
N ALA A 87 -3.11 5.02 -1.92
CA ALA A 87 -2.98 3.58 -1.76
C ALA A 87 -3.61 3.08 -0.46
N GLY A 88 -3.50 3.88 0.61
CA GLY A 88 -4.19 3.60 1.87
C GLY A 88 -5.69 3.34 1.69
N ARG A 89 -6.37 4.07 0.79
CA ARG A 89 -7.82 3.92 0.57
C ARG A 89 -8.23 2.65 -0.18
N TYR A 90 -7.44 2.19 -1.14
CA TYR A 90 -7.77 0.96 -1.88
C TYR A 90 -7.12 -0.30 -1.30
N LEU A 91 -6.10 -0.15 -0.45
CA LEU A 91 -5.44 -1.24 0.28
C LEU A 91 -6.06 -1.49 1.67
N THR A 92 -6.94 -0.61 2.18
CA THR A 92 -7.56 -0.76 3.51
C THR A 92 -8.11 -2.17 3.75
N ALA A 93 -8.90 -2.68 2.80
CA ALA A 93 -9.50 -4.01 2.92
C ALA A 93 -8.47 -5.16 2.81
N GLN A 94 -7.30 -4.91 2.22
CA GLN A 94 -6.21 -5.91 2.19
C GLN A 94 -5.46 -5.96 3.53
N ILE A 95 -5.39 -4.83 4.25
CA ILE A 95 -4.68 -4.67 5.52
C ILE A 95 -5.55 -5.11 6.70
N TYR A 96 -6.77 -4.59 6.79
CA TYR A 96 -7.67 -4.79 7.91
C TYR A 96 -8.73 -5.86 7.65
N GLY A 97 -8.89 -6.30 6.40
CA GLY A 97 -10.01 -7.14 5.98
C GLY A 97 -11.30 -6.33 5.73
N GLY A 98 -12.39 -7.05 5.49
CA GLY A 98 -13.74 -6.50 5.34
C GLY A 98 -14.14 -6.13 3.91
N SER A 99 -15.08 -5.19 3.78
CA SER A 99 -15.67 -4.83 2.48
C SER A 99 -14.81 -3.82 1.74
N ARG A 100 -14.22 -4.22 0.60
CA ARG A 100 -13.54 -3.28 -0.30
C ARG A 100 -14.49 -2.20 -0.82
N ARG A 101 -14.02 -0.96 -0.83
CA ARG A 101 -14.72 0.18 -1.43
C ARG A 101 -14.98 -0.05 -2.93
N ALA A 102 -16.13 0.42 -3.42
CA ALA A 102 -16.44 0.42 -4.84
C ALA A 102 -15.39 1.21 -5.64
N LYS A 103 -14.99 0.67 -6.80
CA LYS A 103 -14.15 1.38 -7.77
C LYS A 103 -14.93 2.55 -8.36
N GLY A 104 -14.24 3.58 -8.86
CA GLY A 104 -14.91 4.73 -9.50
C GLY A 104 -15.84 4.34 -10.67
N ILE A 105 -15.44 3.35 -11.47
CA ILE A 105 -16.28 2.80 -12.56
C ILE A 105 -17.54 2.14 -12.00
N GLU A 106 -17.42 1.38 -10.91
CA GLU A 106 -18.56 0.73 -10.25
C GLU A 106 -19.52 1.78 -9.69
N ALA A 107 -19.01 2.79 -8.99
CA ALA A 107 -19.80 3.89 -8.47
C ALA A 107 -20.53 4.66 -9.58
N PHE A 108 -19.87 4.88 -10.72
CA PHE A 108 -20.49 5.50 -11.90
C PHE A 108 -21.64 4.64 -12.47
N LEU A 109 -21.45 3.32 -12.60
CA LEU A 109 -22.50 2.45 -13.12
C LEU A 109 -23.70 2.38 -12.17
N VAL A 110 -23.47 2.38 -10.85
CA VAL A 110 -24.54 2.45 -9.85
C VAL A 110 -25.30 3.77 -9.95
N SER A 111 -24.60 4.90 -10.01
CA SER A 111 -25.26 6.22 -10.06
C SER A 111 -26.08 6.44 -11.34
N ARG A 112 -25.77 5.71 -12.41
CA ARG A 112 -26.53 5.69 -13.66
C ARG A 112 -27.65 4.64 -13.69
N GLY A 113 -27.87 3.89 -12.61
CA GLY A 113 -28.86 2.80 -12.58
C GLY A 113 -28.50 1.61 -13.48
N LEU A 114 -27.24 1.50 -13.90
CA LEU A 114 -26.73 0.46 -14.79
C LEU A 114 -26.16 -0.75 -14.04
N MET A 115 -25.91 -0.61 -12.74
CA MET A 115 -25.45 -1.68 -11.86
C MET A 115 -26.17 -1.60 -10.50
N PRO A 116 -26.54 -2.73 -9.87
CA PRO A 116 -27.07 -2.70 -8.51
C PRO A 116 -26.02 -2.24 -7.50
N ALA A 117 -26.46 -1.56 -6.44
CA ALA A 117 -25.57 -1.19 -5.33
C ALA A 117 -25.02 -2.44 -4.62
N GLY A 118 -23.77 -2.37 -4.13
CA GLY A 118 -23.12 -3.48 -3.45
C GLY A 118 -22.54 -4.57 -4.36
N TYR A 119 -22.64 -4.41 -5.69
CA TYR A 119 -22.03 -5.32 -6.66
C TYR A 119 -20.65 -4.83 -7.15
N ARG A 120 -19.87 -5.75 -7.70
CA ARG A 120 -18.56 -5.54 -8.30
C ARG A 120 -18.56 -6.01 -9.75
N ILE A 121 -17.73 -5.38 -10.58
CA ILE A 121 -17.55 -5.80 -11.96
C ILE A 121 -16.44 -6.84 -12.09
N VAL A 122 -16.73 -7.92 -12.80
CA VAL A 122 -15.74 -8.91 -13.26
C VAL A 122 -15.71 -8.85 -14.78
N PRO A 123 -14.57 -8.47 -15.40
CA PRO A 123 -14.45 -8.48 -16.85
C PRO A 123 -14.52 -9.91 -17.40
N SER A 124 -15.24 -10.05 -18.51
CA SER A 124 -15.16 -11.25 -19.34
C SER A 124 -13.84 -11.29 -20.11
N ASP A 125 -13.54 -12.46 -20.67
CA ASP A 125 -12.40 -12.77 -21.54
C ASP A 125 -12.25 -11.82 -22.75
N VAL A 126 -13.32 -11.12 -23.12
CA VAL A 126 -13.38 -10.34 -24.36
C VAL A 126 -13.21 -8.85 -24.15
N VAL A 127 -13.14 -8.41 -22.89
CA VAL A 127 -12.80 -7.03 -22.54
C VAL A 127 -11.29 -6.88 -22.55
N ARG A 128 -10.78 -5.90 -23.31
CA ARG A 128 -9.36 -5.59 -23.35
C ARG A 128 -8.90 -5.03 -22.00
N LEU A 129 -8.05 -5.81 -21.33
CA LEU A 129 -7.39 -5.43 -20.08
C LEU A 129 -6.03 -4.77 -20.37
N ASP A 130 -5.56 -3.97 -19.41
CA ASP A 130 -4.18 -3.53 -19.38
C ASP A 130 -3.25 -4.68 -18.94
N ARG A 131 -1.94 -4.48 -19.03
CA ARG A 131 -0.93 -5.46 -18.61
C ARG A 131 -1.02 -5.88 -17.14
N PHE A 132 -1.83 -5.19 -16.34
CA PHE A 132 -2.05 -5.42 -14.91
C PHE A 132 -3.46 -5.98 -14.62
N GLY A 133 -4.18 -6.45 -15.65
CA GLY A 133 -5.51 -7.05 -15.51
C GLY A 133 -6.65 -6.07 -15.24
N ASN A 134 -6.45 -4.77 -15.42
CA ASN A 134 -7.51 -3.76 -15.23
C ASN A 134 -8.22 -3.43 -16.54
N ILE A 135 -9.51 -3.13 -16.47
CA ILE A 135 -10.26 -2.61 -17.62
C ILE A 135 -9.62 -1.29 -18.07
N THR A 136 -9.22 -1.22 -19.34
CA THR A 136 -8.62 0.00 -19.91
C THR A 136 -9.66 1.12 -20.01
N LEU A 137 -9.19 2.38 -19.96
CA LEU A 137 -10.07 3.54 -20.15
C LEU A 137 -10.78 3.51 -21.51
N ALA A 138 -10.09 3.07 -22.57
CA ALA A 138 -10.66 2.88 -23.88
C ALA A 138 -11.78 1.81 -23.88
N ALA A 139 -11.57 0.67 -23.24
CA ALA A 139 -12.58 -0.38 -23.13
C ALA A 139 -13.81 0.10 -22.32
N PHE A 140 -13.58 0.83 -21.23
CA PHE A 140 -14.66 1.42 -20.45
C PHE A 140 -15.45 2.47 -21.25
N ARG A 141 -14.78 3.40 -21.95
CA ARG A 141 -15.44 4.39 -22.82
C ARG A 141 -16.25 3.72 -23.94
N ALA A 142 -15.71 2.66 -24.56
CA ALA A 142 -16.41 1.91 -25.58
C ALA A 142 -17.67 1.23 -25.03
N MET A 143 -17.61 0.69 -23.81
CA MET A 143 -18.76 0.11 -23.11
C MET A 143 -19.84 1.16 -22.83
N VAL A 144 -19.47 2.33 -22.29
CA VAL A 144 -20.42 3.42 -21.99
C VAL A 144 -21.06 3.96 -23.26
N ARG A 145 -20.28 4.23 -24.31
CA ARG A 145 -20.83 4.64 -25.62
C ARG A 145 -21.80 3.59 -26.16
N GLY A 146 -21.42 2.32 -26.07
CA GLY A 146 -22.25 1.23 -26.52
C GLY A 146 -23.60 1.13 -25.79
N LEU A 147 -23.65 1.49 -24.50
CA LEU A 147 -24.89 1.57 -23.73
C LEU A 147 -25.77 2.73 -24.20
N ASN A 148 -25.17 3.88 -24.51
CA ASN A 148 -25.90 5.05 -25.03
C ASN A 148 -26.47 4.79 -26.43
N ASP A 149 -25.69 4.13 -27.30
CA ASP A 149 -26.07 3.86 -28.69
C ASP A 149 -27.04 2.65 -28.82
N GLY A 150 -27.46 2.05 -27.70
CA GLY A 150 -28.35 0.88 -27.67
C GLY A 150 -27.71 -0.44 -28.16
N THR A 151 -26.46 -0.40 -28.62
CA THR A 151 -25.69 -1.58 -29.06
C THR A 151 -25.29 -2.49 -27.89
N HIS A 152 -25.37 -1.99 -26.66
CA HIS A 152 -25.15 -2.73 -25.42
C HIS A 152 -26.35 -2.56 -24.48
N PHE A 153 -26.46 -3.43 -23.49
CA PHE A 153 -27.47 -3.32 -22.45
C PHE A 153 -26.95 -3.85 -21.12
N ALA A 154 -27.49 -3.32 -20.03
CA ALA A 154 -27.24 -3.79 -18.67
C ALA A 154 -28.39 -4.67 -18.19
N LEU A 155 -28.05 -5.77 -17.52
CA LEU A 155 -28.97 -6.61 -16.75
C LEU A 155 -28.66 -6.41 -15.27
N LEU A 156 -29.62 -5.84 -14.53
CA LEU A 156 -29.48 -5.61 -13.09
C LEU A 156 -29.69 -6.91 -12.27
N LYS A 157 -30.43 -7.86 -12.83
CA LYS A 157 -30.68 -9.18 -12.24
C LYS A 157 -30.52 -10.26 -13.28
N ARG A 158 -30.27 -11.49 -12.83
CA ARG A 158 -30.18 -12.66 -13.70
C ARG A 158 -31.44 -12.80 -14.55
N ARG A 159 -31.27 -13.11 -15.84
CA ARG A 159 -32.37 -13.41 -16.77
C ARG A 159 -32.07 -14.70 -17.51
N GLY A 160 -32.75 -15.80 -17.13
CA GLY A 160 -32.47 -17.13 -17.66
C GLY A 160 -31.01 -17.55 -17.42
N LYS A 161 -30.29 -17.85 -18.51
CA LYS A 161 -28.87 -18.23 -18.47
C LYS A 161 -27.91 -17.03 -18.35
N LEU A 162 -28.40 -15.79 -18.47
CA LEU A 162 -27.57 -14.59 -18.42
C LEU A 162 -27.47 -14.06 -16.98
N PRO A 163 -26.29 -14.06 -16.34
CA PRO A 163 -26.11 -13.41 -15.05
C PRO A 163 -26.30 -11.88 -15.16
N ALA A 164 -26.41 -11.19 -14.03
CA ALA A 164 -26.41 -9.73 -14.02
C ALA A 164 -25.08 -9.20 -14.59
N GLY A 165 -25.09 -8.14 -15.39
CA GLY A 165 -23.91 -7.65 -16.09
C GLY A 165 -24.22 -6.75 -17.30
N ILE A 166 -23.17 -6.32 -18.01
CA ILE A 166 -23.27 -5.53 -19.25
C ILE A 166 -22.94 -6.43 -20.43
N TYR A 167 -23.76 -6.36 -21.47
CA TYR A 167 -23.68 -7.21 -22.64
C TYR A 167 -23.65 -6.38 -23.93
N LYS A 168 -22.85 -6.84 -24.89
CA LYS A 168 -22.89 -6.37 -26.28
C LYS A 168 -23.93 -7.16 -27.06
N ARG A 169 -24.80 -6.46 -27.79
CA ARG A 169 -25.74 -7.07 -28.74
C ARG A 169 -24.98 -7.51 -29.98
N GLN A 170 -25.31 -8.70 -30.47
CA GLN A 170 -24.91 -9.20 -31.79
C GLN A 170 -26.16 -9.79 -32.47
N LYS A 171 -26.14 -9.93 -33.80
CA LYS A 171 -27.32 -10.30 -34.61
C LYS A 171 -28.23 -11.35 -33.96
N ARG A 172 -27.68 -12.52 -33.58
CA ARG A 172 -28.43 -13.63 -32.95
C ARG A 172 -27.91 -14.05 -31.57
N LYS A 173 -26.94 -13.31 -31.02
CA LYS A 173 -26.24 -13.68 -29.78
C LYS A 173 -25.97 -12.44 -28.94
N VAL A 174 -25.71 -12.63 -27.66
CA VAL A 174 -25.22 -11.57 -26.79
C VAL A 174 -23.87 -11.99 -26.23
N LYS A 175 -22.98 -11.03 -26.04
CA LYS A 175 -21.63 -11.27 -25.53
C LYS A 175 -21.47 -10.50 -24.23
N ALA A 176 -21.18 -11.20 -23.14
CA ALA A 176 -20.89 -10.54 -21.86
C ALA A 176 -19.66 -9.65 -22.04
N LEU A 177 -19.69 -8.44 -21.47
CA LEU A 177 -18.52 -7.59 -21.32
C LEU A 177 -18.05 -7.63 -19.87
N VAL A 178 -18.95 -7.34 -18.94
CA VAL A 178 -18.70 -7.49 -17.50
C VAL A 178 -19.87 -8.20 -16.85
N VAL A 179 -19.58 -9.00 -15.82
CA VAL A 179 -20.56 -9.66 -14.98
C VAL A 179 -20.56 -8.99 -13.62
N TYR A 180 -21.74 -8.85 -13.01
CA TYR A 180 -21.89 -8.30 -11.68
C TYR A 180 -21.90 -9.43 -10.66
N VAL A 181 -21.03 -9.33 -9.66
CA VAL A 181 -20.97 -10.25 -8.52
C VAL A 181 -21.23 -9.48 -7.23
N SER A 182 -21.92 -10.07 -6.27
CA SER A 182 -22.08 -9.47 -4.94
C SER A 182 -20.71 -9.25 -4.31
N ALA A 183 -20.51 -8.12 -3.62
CA ALA A 183 -19.26 -7.89 -2.91
C ALA A 183 -19.05 -8.99 -1.86
N ALA A 184 -17.99 -9.80 -2.03
CA ALA A 184 -17.51 -10.70 -1.01
C ALA A 184 -16.78 -9.91 0.09
N GLN A 185 -16.82 -10.43 1.32
CA GLN A 185 -15.94 -9.98 2.38
C GLN A 185 -14.51 -10.43 2.03
N TYR A 186 -13.56 -9.49 2.07
CA TYR A 186 -12.16 -9.80 1.82
C TYR A 186 -11.52 -10.20 3.15
N GLU A 187 -10.81 -11.32 3.13
CA GLU A 187 -9.87 -11.67 4.19
C GLU A 187 -8.63 -10.79 4.11
N LYS A 188 -7.94 -10.62 5.25
CA LYS A 188 -6.65 -9.93 5.32
C LYS A 188 -5.66 -10.65 4.40
N ARG A 189 -5.07 -9.92 3.45
CA ARG A 189 -4.07 -10.45 2.51
C ARG A 189 -2.69 -9.81 2.65
N LEU A 190 -2.63 -8.63 3.27
CA LEU A 190 -1.39 -7.90 3.49
C LEU A 190 -1.10 -7.91 4.99
N ARG A 191 -0.03 -8.60 5.39
CA ARG A 191 0.46 -8.65 6.78
C ARG A 191 1.22 -7.38 7.15
N TYR A 192 0.56 -6.23 6.98
CA TYR A 192 1.17 -4.91 7.05
C TYR A 192 1.86 -4.65 8.40
N PHE A 193 1.14 -4.87 9.50
CA PHE A 193 1.66 -4.60 10.84
C PHE A 193 2.75 -5.61 11.21
N GLU A 194 2.52 -6.88 10.91
CA GLU A 194 3.42 -7.97 11.27
C GLU A 194 4.76 -7.86 10.53
N VAL A 195 4.74 -7.54 9.24
CA VAL A 195 5.97 -7.38 8.44
C VAL A 195 6.76 -6.15 8.88
N ALA A 196 6.08 -5.05 9.22
CA ALA A 196 6.74 -3.85 9.75
C ALA A 196 7.38 -4.11 11.12
N GLU A 197 6.66 -4.79 12.02
CA GLU A 197 7.17 -5.17 13.34
C GLU A 197 8.35 -6.15 13.23
N GLN A 198 8.24 -7.16 12.37
CA GLN A 198 9.29 -8.14 12.14
C GLN A 198 10.57 -7.48 11.62
N ALA A 199 10.46 -6.45 10.78
CA ALA A 199 11.61 -5.68 10.29
C ALA A 199 12.36 -5.00 11.44
N VAL A 200 11.64 -4.48 12.44
CA VAL A 200 12.23 -3.85 13.63
C VAL A 200 12.85 -4.91 14.54
N VAL A 201 12.08 -5.91 14.96
CA VAL A 201 12.53 -6.91 15.95
C VAL A 201 13.77 -7.65 15.46
N SER A 202 13.83 -7.99 14.16
CA SER A 202 14.94 -8.76 13.59
C SER A 202 16.23 -7.94 13.42
N ASN A 203 16.14 -6.62 13.24
CA ASN A 203 17.27 -5.80 12.82
C ASN A 203 17.66 -4.71 13.82
N GLN A 204 16.85 -4.43 14.84
CA GLN A 204 17.04 -3.28 15.74
C GLN A 204 18.42 -3.21 16.39
N GLN A 205 18.94 -4.33 16.88
CA GLN A 205 20.23 -4.37 17.57
C GLN A 205 21.38 -4.11 16.58
N ALA A 206 21.38 -4.81 15.45
CA ALA A 206 22.41 -4.67 14.42
C ALA A 206 22.41 -3.25 13.83
N VAL A 207 21.24 -2.72 13.49
CA VAL A 207 21.10 -1.37 12.92
C VAL A 207 21.50 -0.31 13.94
N PHE A 208 21.10 -0.45 15.20
CA PHE A 208 21.51 0.52 16.22
C PHE A 208 23.02 0.49 16.47
N ALA A 209 23.63 -0.70 16.57
CA ALA A 209 25.07 -0.83 16.72
C ALA A 209 25.83 -0.16 15.57
N GLU A 210 25.42 -0.41 14.32
CA GLU A 210 26.02 0.19 13.13
C GLU A 210 25.90 1.73 13.14
N GLU A 211 24.73 2.28 13.49
CA GLU A 211 24.54 3.73 13.53
C GLU A 211 25.26 4.39 14.71
N LEU A 212 25.47 3.65 15.81
CA LEU A 212 26.26 4.10 16.95
C LEU A 212 27.75 4.18 16.62
N GLU A 213 28.29 3.17 15.94
CA GLU A 213 29.67 3.18 15.44
C GLU A 213 29.92 4.36 14.50
N LYS A 214 29.00 4.61 13.56
CA LYS A 214 29.07 5.79 12.67
C LYS A 214 29.03 7.10 13.44
N ALA A 215 28.14 7.22 14.43
CA ALA A 215 28.04 8.44 15.23
C ALA A 215 29.36 8.72 15.96
N PHE A 216 29.98 7.71 16.57
CA PHE A 216 31.29 7.84 17.21
C PHE A 216 32.41 8.19 16.24
N ALA A 217 32.43 7.62 15.04
CA ALA A 217 33.42 7.96 14.02
C ALA A 217 33.34 9.43 13.57
N THR A 218 32.15 10.03 13.64
CA THR A 218 31.91 11.43 13.28
C THR A 218 32.03 12.42 14.44
N ALA A 219 32.21 11.93 15.67
CA ALA A 219 32.35 12.77 16.86
C ALA A 219 33.70 13.49 16.85
N ARG A 220 33.70 14.77 16.51
CA ARG A 220 34.86 15.66 16.64
C ARG A 220 34.99 16.12 18.09
#